data_AF-A0A013VHW5-F1
#
_entry.id   AF-A0A013VHW5-F1
#
_cell.length_a   1.000
_cell.length_b   1.000
_cell.length_c   1.000
_cell.angle_alpha   90.00
_cell.angle_beta   90.00
_cell.angle_gamma   90.00
#
_symmetry.space_group_name_H-M   'P 1'
#
loop_
_entity.id
_entity.type
_entity.pdbx_description
1 polymer ?
#
loop_
_entity_poly.entity_id
_entity_poly.type
_entity_poly.pdbx_seq_one_letter_code
_entity_poly.pdbx_strand_id
1 'polypeptide(L)'
;QADRRERQAALATLEAQKRVAARDYRANAGLESERALALGERARDIVDLMDRLEDAGNLRERLAALPGPLLRPARPDQTGEPAPEAVRSSSGPPPYRLPVIGQLVTGMGEVNEGGVRSRGLSLVTQPGAQTVAPTAGRIAFSGPYRGYGQILIIDHGQGWTTLITGLHRVTAQVGDTVRQGDPVGITGQGRPTVTIELRRNGRPVDIVPLVGLG
;
A
#
# COMPACT_ATOMS: atom_id res chain seq x y z
N GLN A 1 -50.23 49.33 4.92
CA GLN A 1 -49.54 48.83 6.13
C GLN A 1 -49.48 47.29 6.18
N ALA A 2 -50.51 46.57 5.75
CA ALA A 2 -50.52 45.10 5.68
C ALA A 2 -49.42 44.51 4.77
N ASP A 3 -49.29 45.03 3.54
CA ASP A 3 -48.27 44.61 2.56
C ASP A 3 -46.83 44.70 3.08
N ARG A 4 -46.51 45.77 3.84
CA ARG A 4 -45.19 45.92 4.48
C ARG A 4 -44.91 44.86 5.55
N ARG A 5 -45.92 44.44 6.32
CA ARG A 5 -45.78 43.39 7.35
C ARG A 5 -45.61 42.01 6.72
N GLU A 6 -46.35 41.74 5.66
CA GLU A 6 -46.28 40.49 4.92
C GLU A 6 -44.91 40.31 4.26
N ARG A 7 -44.39 41.38 3.65
CA ARG A 7 -43.03 41.42 3.08
C ARG A 7 -41.93 41.26 4.13
N GLN A 8 -42.10 41.85 5.31
CA GLN A 8 -41.19 41.65 6.44
C GLN A 8 -41.20 40.20 6.95
N ALA A 9 -42.37 39.57 7.05
CA ALA A 9 -42.49 38.16 7.45
C ALA A 9 -41.86 37.20 6.42
N ALA A 10 -42.06 37.47 5.12
CA ALA A 10 -41.44 36.69 4.05
C ALA A 10 -39.91 36.80 4.08
N LEU A 11 -39.36 38.00 4.30
CA LEU A 11 -37.92 38.21 4.43
C LEU A 11 -37.34 37.49 5.64
N ALA A 12 -37.98 37.59 6.80
CA ALA A 12 -37.54 36.88 8.01
C ALA A 12 -37.54 35.35 7.84
N THR A 13 -38.53 34.82 7.13
CA THR A 13 -38.61 33.39 6.80
C THR A 13 -37.47 32.96 5.87
N LEU A 14 -37.18 33.76 4.83
CA LEU A 14 -36.09 33.50 3.89
C LEU A 14 -34.72 33.57 4.57
N GLU A 15 -34.50 34.55 5.45
CA GLU A 15 -33.27 34.67 6.24
C GLU A 15 -33.09 33.47 7.19
N ALA A 16 -34.15 33.03 7.85
CA ALA A 16 -34.12 31.84 8.70
C ALA A 16 -33.75 30.58 7.90
N GLN A 17 -34.37 30.38 6.73
CA GLN A 17 -34.04 29.27 5.83
C GLN A 17 -32.58 29.30 5.37
N LYS A 18 -32.09 30.47 4.93
CA LYS A 18 -30.68 30.63 4.54
C LYS A 18 -29.71 30.36 5.69
N ARG A 19 -30.06 30.75 6.93
CA ARG A 19 -29.24 30.51 8.11
C ARG A 19 -29.16 29.02 8.46
N VAL A 20 -30.27 28.29 8.33
CA VAL A 20 -30.30 26.83 8.52
C VAL A 20 -29.44 26.15 7.46
N ALA A 21 -29.68 26.45 6.17
CA ALA A 21 -28.88 25.88 5.08
C ALA A 21 -27.38 26.16 5.24
N ALA A 22 -26.99 27.39 5.61
CA ALA A 22 -25.59 27.74 5.85
C ALA A 22 -24.97 26.99 7.04
N ARG A 23 -25.75 26.65 8.08
CA ARG A 23 -25.28 25.80 9.17
C ARG A 23 -25.08 24.36 8.72
N ASP A 24 -26.01 23.82 7.94
CA ASP A 24 -25.93 22.44 7.44
C ASP A 24 -24.72 22.27 6.51
N TYR A 25 -24.48 23.23 5.60
CA TYR A 25 -23.29 23.23 4.74
C TYR A 25 -21.98 23.27 5.55
N ARG A 26 -21.91 24.11 6.60
CA ARG A 26 -20.73 24.18 7.45
C ARG A 26 -20.51 22.90 8.25
N ALA A 27 -21.59 22.29 8.77
CA ALA A 27 -21.52 21.03 9.50
C ALA A 27 -21.01 19.90 8.60
N ASN A 28 -21.56 19.78 7.38
CA ASN A 28 -21.11 18.80 6.40
C ASN A 28 -19.65 19.03 5.99
N ALA A 29 -19.27 20.28 5.71
CA ALA A 29 -17.88 20.61 5.38
C ALA A 29 -16.90 20.28 6.53
N GLY A 30 -17.32 20.48 7.78
CA GLY A 30 -16.54 20.07 8.96
C GLY A 30 -16.30 18.56 9.01
N LEU A 31 -17.36 17.76 8.83
CA LEU A 31 -17.27 16.30 8.81
C LEU A 31 -16.38 15.79 7.66
N GLU A 32 -16.49 16.37 6.47
CA GLU A 32 -15.63 15.98 5.35
C GLU A 32 -14.17 16.35 5.60
N SER A 33 -13.90 17.49 6.22
CA SER A 33 -12.54 17.90 6.61
C SER A 33 -11.92 16.93 7.62
N GLU A 34 -12.68 16.53 8.65
CA GLU A 34 -12.23 15.54 9.63
C GLU A 34 -11.92 14.18 8.99
N ARG A 35 -12.76 13.74 8.04
CA ARG A 35 -12.53 12.51 7.28
C ARG A 35 -11.26 12.59 6.43
N ALA A 36 -11.04 13.71 5.75
CA ALA A 36 -9.85 13.94 4.95
C ALA A 36 -8.57 13.91 5.81
N LEU A 37 -8.61 14.55 6.99
CA LEU A 37 -7.51 14.52 7.96
C LEU A 37 -7.21 13.09 8.44
N ALA A 38 -8.24 12.34 8.82
CA ALA A 38 -8.10 10.95 9.26
C ALA A 38 -7.53 10.04 8.15
N LEU A 39 -7.92 10.25 6.89
CA LEU A 39 -7.35 9.54 5.75
C LEU A 39 -5.87 9.90 5.53
N GLY A 40 -5.53 11.18 5.65
CA GLY A 40 -4.15 11.66 5.54
C GLY A 40 -3.25 11.09 6.64
N GLU A 41 -3.74 10.97 7.87
CA GLU A 41 -3.01 10.35 8.98
C GLU A 41 -2.75 8.86 8.75
N ARG A 42 -3.78 8.09 8.35
CA ARG A 42 -3.61 6.67 8.01
C ARG A 42 -2.61 6.47 6.88
N ALA A 43 -2.68 7.33 5.86
CA ALA A 43 -1.77 7.29 4.73
C ALA A 43 -0.32 7.61 5.12
N ARG A 44 -0.09 8.48 6.12
CA ARG A 44 1.26 8.73 6.66
C ARG A 44 1.76 7.54 7.47
N ASP A 45 0.93 7.00 8.35
CA ASP A 45 1.29 5.88 9.22
C ASP A 45 1.70 4.62 8.43
N ILE A 46 0.97 4.28 7.36
CA ILE A 46 1.36 3.15 6.50
C ILE A 46 2.66 3.41 5.71
N VAL A 47 2.92 4.66 5.32
CA VAL A 47 4.18 5.04 4.66
C VAL A 47 5.35 4.89 5.63
N ASP A 48 5.20 5.32 6.87
CA ASP A 48 6.22 5.18 7.92
C ASP A 48 6.50 3.71 8.26
N LEU A 49 5.49 2.82 8.20
CA LEU A 49 5.71 1.38 8.31
C LEU A 49 6.56 0.88 7.14
N MET A 50 6.18 1.22 5.92
CA MET A 50 6.86 0.75 4.71
C MET A 50 8.32 1.21 4.67
N ASP A 51 8.60 2.46 5.06
CA ASP A 51 9.98 3.00 5.13
C ASP A 51 10.85 2.21 6.11
N ARG A 52 10.34 1.94 7.32
CA ARG A 52 11.06 1.15 8.33
C ARG A 52 11.34 -0.27 7.87
N LEU A 53 10.40 -0.90 7.16
CA LEU A 53 10.56 -2.26 6.66
C LEU A 53 11.55 -2.32 5.50
N GLU A 54 11.55 -1.32 4.62
CA GLU A 54 12.54 -1.20 3.54
C GLU A 54 13.95 -0.99 4.12
N ASP A 55 14.11 -0.12 5.12
CA ASP A 55 15.40 0.08 5.80
C ASP A 55 15.92 -1.20 6.45
N ALA A 56 15.05 -1.96 7.10
CA ALA A 56 15.38 -3.27 7.68
C ALA A 56 15.80 -4.28 6.60
N GLY A 57 15.10 -4.31 5.46
CA GLY A 57 15.43 -5.12 4.29
C GLY A 57 16.81 -4.76 3.72
N ASN A 58 17.07 -3.48 3.48
CA ASN A 58 18.34 -2.96 2.99
C ASN A 58 19.50 -3.26 3.95
N LEU A 59 19.28 -3.15 5.27
CA LEU A 59 20.27 -3.53 6.27
C LEU A 59 20.57 -5.04 6.20
N ARG A 60 19.53 -5.88 6.12
CA ARG A 60 19.68 -7.33 5.97
C ARG A 60 20.48 -7.69 4.73
N GLU A 61 20.23 -7.05 3.59
CA GLU A 61 20.99 -7.28 2.36
C GLU A 61 22.46 -6.89 2.51
N ARG A 62 22.74 -5.71 3.07
CA ARG A 62 24.12 -5.26 3.33
C ARG A 62 24.88 -6.23 4.24
N LEU A 63 24.23 -6.70 5.31
CA LEU A 63 24.83 -7.66 6.24
C LEU A 63 25.08 -9.02 5.57
N ALA A 64 24.16 -9.48 4.72
CA ALA A 64 24.32 -10.73 3.96
C ALA A 64 25.44 -10.67 2.91
N ALA A 65 25.75 -9.47 2.40
CA ALA A 65 26.84 -9.25 1.44
C ALA A 65 28.22 -9.13 2.10
N LEU A 66 28.30 -8.97 3.42
CA LEU A 66 29.58 -8.96 4.11
C LEU A 66 30.24 -10.34 3.99
N PRO A 67 31.57 -10.39 3.81
CA PRO A 67 32.28 -11.66 3.86
C PRO A 67 32.01 -12.32 5.20
N GLY A 68 31.54 -13.57 5.16
CA GLY A 68 31.33 -14.38 6.35
C GLY A 68 32.64 -14.50 7.16
N PRO A 69 32.56 -14.88 8.44
CA PRO A 69 33.76 -15.14 9.21
C PRO A 69 34.62 -16.15 8.46
N LEU A 70 35.90 -15.81 8.23
CA LEU A 70 36.86 -16.75 7.70
C LEU A 70 36.91 -17.91 8.70
N LEU A 71 36.32 -19.06 8.32
CA LEU A 71 36.43 -20.27 9.11
C LEU A 71 37.92 -20.55 9.26
N ARG A 72 38.40 -20.66 10.51
CA ARG A 72 39.78 -21.07 10.76
C ARG A 72 39.97 -22.41 10.06
N PRO A 73 40.87 -22.51 9.06
CA PRO A 73 41.05 -23.76 8.37
C PRO A 73 41.50 -24.80 9.40
N ALA A 74 40.92 -26.02 9.33
CA ALA A 74 41.22 -27.10 10.27
C ALA A 74 42.70 -27.52 10.21
N ARG A 75 43.40 -27.17 9.13
CA ARG A 75 44.85 -27.32 8.98
C ARG A 75 45.46 -26.04 8.39
N PRO A 76 46.66 -25.62 8.83
CA PRO A 76 47.30 -24.37 8.36
C PRO A 76 47.66 -24.32 6.86
N ASP A 77 47.69 -25.48 6.19
CA ASP A 77 48.11 -25.67 4.79
C ASP A 77 46.94 -25.67 3.78
N GLN A 78 45.69 -25.55 4.26
CA GLN A 78 44.52 -25.54 3.39
C GLN A 78 43.93 -24.13 3.30
N THR A 79 44.22 -23.44 2.21
CA THR A 79 43.56 -22.19 1.84
C THR A 79 42.08 -22.48 1.63
N GLY A 80 41.20 -21.92 2.48
CA GLY A 80 39.76 -22.11 2.37
C GLY A 80 39.22 -21.63 1.01
N GLU A 81 38.36 -22.44 0.40
CA GLU A 81 37.69 -22.09 -0.87
C GLU A 81 36.92 -20.76 -0.72
N PRO A 82 36.98 -19.88 -1.73
CA PRO A 82 36.22 -18.63 -1.70
C PRO A 82 34.72 -18.93 -1.63
N ALA A 83 34.01 -18.13 -0.83
CA ALA A 83 32.56 -18.20 -0.73
C ALA A 83 31.90 -18.05 -2.12
N PRO A 84 30.79 -18.75 -2.40
CA PRO A 84 30.11 -18.67 -3.68
C PRO A 84 29.75 -17.21 -4.01
N GLU A 85 30.11 -16.79 -5.22
CA GLU A 85 29.90 -15.45 -5.75
C GLU A 85 28.42 -15.06 -5.66
N ALA A 86 28.14 -13.91 -5.03
CA ALA A 86 26.79 -13.37 -4.92
C ALA A 86 26.17 -13.23 -6.33
N VAL A 87 24.99 -13.81 -6.52
CA VAL A 87 24.23 -13.79 -7.77
C VAL A 87 24.10 -12.34 -8.23
N ARG A 88 24.55 -12.06 -9.46
CA ARG A 88 24.55 -10.73 -10.07
C ARG A 88 23.16 -10.12 -10.02
N SER A 89 23.04 -8.98 -9.36
CA SER A 89 21.81 -8.21 -9.23
C SER A 89 21.44 -7.58 -10.58
N SER A 90 20.29 -7.95 -11.16
CA SER A 90 19.74 -7.22 -12.30
C SER A 90 19.33 -5.82 -11.84
N SER A 91 19.80 -4.76 -12.50
CA SER A 91 19.54 -3.36 -12.13
C SER A 91 18.15 -2.84 -12.52
N GLY A 92 17.40 -3.65 -13.29
CA GLY A 92 16.05 -3.35 -13.76
C GLY A 92 14.95 -3.64 -12.74
N PRO A 93 13.70 -3.23 -13.04
CA PRO A 93 12.54 -3.65 -12.26
C PRO A 93 12.39 -5.18 -12.28
N PRO A 94 11.95 -5.79 -11.17
CA PRO A 94 11.68 -7.22 -11.16
C PRO A 94 10.51 -7.55 -12.10
N PRO A 95 10.45 -8.78 -12.65
CA PRO A 95 9.26 -9.23 -13.37
C PRO A 95 8.07 -9.12 -12.43
N TYR A 96 6.97 -8.52 -12.88
CA TYR A 96 5.87 -8.15 -12.01
C TYR A 96 4.53 -8.58 -12.62
N ARG A 97 3.66 -9.15 -11.78
CA ARG A 97 2.27 -9.46 -12.16
C ARG A 97 1.31 -8.84 -11.16
N LEU A 98 0.07 -8.61 -11.57
CA LEU A 98 -0.95 -8.18 -10.62
C LEU A 98 -1.19 -9.29 -9.58
N PRO A 99 -1.21 -8.94 -8.27
CA PRO A 99 -1.52 -9.90 -7.21
C PRO A 99 -2.90 -10.52 -7.29
N VAL A 100 -3.86 -9.85 -7.93
CA VAL A 100 -5.26 -10.28 -8.00
C VAL A 100 -5.88 -9.79 -9.30
N ILE A 101 -6.87 -10.54 -9.79
CA ILE A 101 -7.66 -10.17 -10.97
C ILE A 101 -8.84 -9.31 -10.52
N GLY A 102 -9.04 -8.17 -11.18
CA GLY A 102 -10.13 -7.26 -10.88
C GLY A 102 -10.22 -6.11 -11.87
N GLN A 103 -11.25 -5.29 -11.69
CA GLN A 103 -11.45 -4.06 -12.46
C GLN A 103 -10.73 -2.90 -11.78
N LEU A 104 -9.90 -2.17 -12.53
CA LEU A 104 -9.26 -0.95 -12.04
C LEU A 104 -10.30 0.12 -11.70
N VAL A 105 -10.25 0.62 -10.46
CA VAL A 105 -11.13 1.69 -9.97
C VAL A 105 -10.38 2.92 -9.49
N THR A 106 -9.09 2.81 -9.20
CA THR A 106 -8.24 3.96 -8.86
C THR A 106 -6.84 3.75 -9.42
N GLY A 107 -6.37 4.71 -10.21
CA GLY A 107 -5.03 4.70 -10.79
C GLY A 107 -3.97 5.31 -9.88
N MET A 108 -2.70 5.12 -10.24
CA MET A 108 -1.60 5.84 -9.58
C MET A 108 -1.73 7.35 -9.85
N GLY A 109 -1.51 8.17 -8.83
CA GLY A 109 -1.52 9.62 -8.96
C GLY A 109 -2.90 10.29 -8.96
N GLU A 110 -3.98 9.50 -9.01
CA GLU A 110 -5.36 9.96 -8.88
C GLU A 110 -5.60 10.59 -7.50
N VAL A 111 -6.40 11.65 -7.44
CA VAL A 111 -6.70 12.38 -6.19
C VAL A 111 -8.13 12.11 -5.80
N ASN A 112 -8.33 11.59 -4.59
CA ASN A 112 -9.68 11.34 -4.07
C ASN A 112 -10.36 12.65 -3.59
N GLU A 113 -11.64 12.56 -3.24
CA GLU A 113 -12.43 13.71 -2.75
C GLU A 113 -11.80 14.40 -1.52
N GLY A 114 -11.03 13.65 -0.72
CA GLY A 114 -10.27 14.17 0.42
C GLY A 114 -8.93 14.81 0.06
N GLY A 115 -8.58 14.95 -1.22
CA GLY A 115 -7.32 15.54 -1.67
C GLY A 115 -6.10 14.61 -1.54
N VAL A 116 -6.30 13.35 -1.14
CA VAL A 116 -5.21 12.38 -0.98
C VAL A 116 -4.90 11.75 -2.34
N ARG A 117 -3.61 11.81 -2.71
CA ARG A 117 -3.12 11.21 -3.95
C ARG A 117 -2.84 9.71 -3.77
N SER A 118 -3.37 8.90 -4.68
CA SER A 118 -3.11 7.47 -4.73
C SER A 118 -1.63 7.21 -5.06
N ARG A 119 -1.02 6.30 -4.30
CA ARG A 119 0.37 5.83 -4.48
C ARG A 119 0.43 4.49 -5.19
N GLY A 120 -0.70 3.97 -5.65
CA GLY A 120 -0.80 2.62 -6.21
C GLY A 120 -2.06 2.45 -7.07
N LEU A 121 -2.39 1.20 -7.33
CA LEU A 121 -3.57 0.80 -8.09
C LEU A 121 -4.59 0.16 -7.16
N SER A 122 -5.87 0.49 -7.31
CA SER A 122 -6.95 -0.20 -6.62
C SER A 122 -7.83 -0.97 -7.59
N LEU A 123 -8.05 -2.26 -7.29
CA LEU A 123 -8.82 -3.19 -8.09
C LEU A 123 -10.05 -3.64 -7.31
N VAL A 124 -11.23 -3.51 -7.89
CA VAL A 124 -12.43 -4.22 -7.41
C VAL A 124 -12.35 -5.66 -7.90
N THR A 125 -12.45 -6.60 -6.97
CA THR A 125 -12.24 -8.03 -7.24
C THR A 125 -13.50 -8.84 -7.00
N GLN A 126 -13.52 -10.08 -7.48
CA GLN A 126 -14.56 -11.04 -7.11
C GLN A 126 -14.48 -11.36 -5.60
N PRO A 127 -15.61 -11.70 -4.96
CA PRO A 127 -15.61 -12.17 -3.58
C PRO A 127 -14.72 -13.40 -3.41
N GLY A 128 -13.90 -13.42 -2.36
CA GLY A 128 -13.02 -14.56 -2.06
C GLY A 128 -11.92 -14.82 -3.09
N ALA A 129 -11.58 -13.84 -3.93
CA ALA A 129 -10.53 -13.97 -4.93
C ALA A 129 -9.18 -14.29 -4.27
N GLN A 130 -8.47 -15.27 -4.84
CA GLN A 130 -7.11 -15.58 -4.43
C GLN A 130 -6.17 -14.42 -4.80
N THR A 131 -5.35 -14.02 -3.83
CA THR A 131 -4.26 -13.07 -4.03
C THR A 131 -2.93 -13.82 -4.03
N VAL A 132 -2.07 -13.48 -4.97
CA VAL A 132 -0.76 -14.10 -5.18
C VAL A 132 0.38 -13.10 -5.02
N ALA A 133 1.59 -13.60 -4.75
CA ALA A 133 2.79 -12.78 -4.74
C ALA A 133 3.05 -12.20 -6.14
N PRO A 134 3.18 -10.88 -6.30
CA PRO A 134 3.39 -10.22 -7.60
C PRO A 134 4.76 -10.48 -8.19
N THR A 135 5.76 -10.72 -7.34
CA THR A 135 7.10 -11.14 -7.72
C THR A 135 7.78 -11.85 -6.55
N ALA A 136 8.95 -12.44 -6.80
CA ALA A 136 9.69 -13.15 -5.77
C ALA A 136 10.16 -12.19 -4.66
N GLY A 137 10.18 -12.66 -3.42
CA GLY A 137 10.61 -11.82 -2.30
C GLY A 137 10.44 -12.51 -0.95
N ARG A 138 10.69 -11.75 0.10
CA ARG A 138 10.52 -12.15 1.50
C ARG A 138 9.38 -11.37 2.13
N ILE A 139 8.49 -12.03 2.86
CA ILE A 139 7.41 -11.35 3.58
C ILE A 139 8.01 -10.51 4.71
N ALA A 140 7.87 -9.19 4.60
CA ALA A 140 8.32 -8.22 5.61
C ALA A 140 7.23 -7.93 6.65
N PHE A 141 5.96 -8.01 6.25
CA PHE A 141 4.81 -7.87 7.15
C PHE A 141 3.64 -8.72 6.67
N SER A 142 2.90 -9.32 7.61
CA SER A 142 1.68 -10.06 7.34
C SER A 142 0.76 -9.95 8.55
N GLY A 143 -0.41 -9.32 8.39
CA GLY A 143 -1.39 -9.25 9.47
C GLY A 143 -2.26 -8.00 9.46
N PRO A 144 -3.03 -7.78 10.54
CA PRO A 144 -3.94 -6.65 10.65
C PRO A 144 -3.16 -5.34 10.80
N TYR A 145 -3.62 -4.30 10.11
CA TYR A 145 -3.08 -2.96 10.21
C TYR A 145 -4.19 -1.92 10.29
N ARG A 146 -4.03 -0.95 11.19
CA ARG A 146 -5.09 -0.01 11.56
C ARG A 146 -5.62 0.72 10.32
N GLY A 147 -6.92 0.62 10.09
CA GLY A 147 -7.59 1.31 8.97
C GLY A 147 -7.45 0.64 7.61
N TYR A 148 -6.73 -0.49 7.50
CA TYR A 148 -6.49 -1.20 6.24
C TYR A 148 -6.92 -2.68 6.25
N GLY A 149 -7.41 -3.19 7.39
CA GLY A 149 -7.76 -4.60 7.52
C GLY A 149 -6.50 -5.47 7.54
N GLN A 150 -6.49 -6.60 6.83
CA GLN A 150 -5.26 -7.37 6.64
C GLN A 150 -4.42 -6.75 5.53
N ILE A 151 -3.13 -6.60 5.78
CA ILE A 151 -2.15 -6.17 4.79
C ILE A 151 -1.02 -7.19 4.67
N LEU A 152 -0.35 -7.14 3.53
CA LEU A 152 0.86 -7.89 3.26
C LEU A 152 1.92 -6.94 2.70
N ILE A 153 3.15 -7.02 3.20
CA ILE A 153 4.30 -6.29 2.68
C ILE A 153 5.37 -7.29 2.29
N ILE A 154 5.86 -7.20 1.05
CA ILE A 154 6.86 -8.10 0.50
C ILE A 154 8.10 -7.28 0.11
N ASP A 155 9.24 -7.62 0.71
CA ASP A 155 10.57 -7.13 0.36
C ASP A 155 11.10 -7.98 -0.82
N HIS A 156 11.22 -7.37 -1.99
CA HIS A 156 11.71 -8.02 -3.22
C HIS A 156 13.22 -7.86 -3.39
N GLY A 157 13.88 -7.21 -2.43
CA GLY A 157 15.29 -6.88 -2.46
C GLY A 157 15.63 -5.72 -3.40
N GLN A 158 16.88 -5.26 -3.32
CA GLN A 158 17.38 -4.10 -4.09
C GLN A 158 16.49 -2.85 -3.96
N GLY A 159 15.93 -2.64 -2.77
CA GLY A 159 15.05 -1.52 -2.45
C GLY A 159 13.65 -1.61 -3.07
N TRP A 160 13.24 -2.76 -3.63
CA TRP A 160 11.88 -2.96 -4.14
C TRP A 160 10.97 -3.53 -3.05
N THR A 161 9.81 -2.91 -2.84
CA THR A 161 8.82 -3.37 -1.85
C THR A 161 7.41 -3.29 -2.41
N THR A 162 6.59 -4.31 -2.22
CA THR A 162 5.14 -4.25 -2.50
C THR A 162 4.33 -4.22 -1.22
N LEU A 163 3.34 -3.32 -1.16
CA LEU A 163 2.22 -3.34 -0.21
C LEU A 163 0.95 -3.84 -0.91
N ILE A 164 0.23 -4.74 -0.24
CA ILE A 164 -1.12 -5.19 -0.62
C ILE A 164 -2.06 -4.95 0.56
N THR A 165 -3.16 -4.22 0.32
CA THR A 165 -4.21 -3.96 1.33
C THR A 165 -5.58 -4.42 0.86
N GLY A 166 -6.58 -4.41 1.75
CA GLY A 166 -7.95 -4.84 1.40
C GLY A 166 -8.12 -6.37 1.40
N LEU A 167 -7.19 -7.10 2.03
CA LEU A 167 -7.28 -8.54 2.19
C LEU A 167 -8.20 -8.89 3.36
N HIS A 168 -8.87 -10.03 3.25
CA HIS A 168 -9.64 -10.61 4.35
C HIS A 168 -8.80 -11.56 5.20
N ARG A 169 -7.91 -12.32 4.55
CA ARG A 169 -6.97 -13.23 5.19
C ARG A 169 -5.67 -13.23 4.42
N VAL A 170 -4.56 -13.21 5.14
CA VAL A 170 -3.21 -13.48 4.65
C VAL A 170 -2.81 -14.89 5.07
N THR A 171 -2.18 -15.62 4.15
CA THR A 171 -1.75 -17.01 4.37
C THR A 171 -0.23 -17.14 4.53
N ALA A 172 0.53 -16.16 4.06
CA ALA A 172 1.98 -16.12 4.22
C ALA A 172 2.38 -15.53 5.58
N GLN A 173 3.48 -16.00 6.16
CA GLN A 173 4.01 -15.56 7.44
C GLN A 173 5.22 -14.64 7.26
N VAL A 174 5.46 -13.77 8.25
CA VAL A 174 6.64 -12.89 8.24
C VAL A 174 7.91 -13.74 8.17
N GLY A 175 8.71 -13.45 7.16
CA GLY A 175 9.98 -14.10 6.90
C GLY A 175 9.96 -15.23 5.90
N ASP A 176 8.78 -15.67 5.46
CA ASP A 176 8.64 -16.61 4.35
C ASP A 176 9.25 -16.02 3.07
N THR A 177 9.87 -16.90 2.27
CA THR A 177 10.25 -16.57 0.89
C THR A 177 9.17 -17.05 -0.05
N VAL A 178 8.71 -16.17 -0.94
CA VAL A 178 7.69 -16.44 -1.94
C VAL A 178 8.27 -16.24 -3.35
N ARG A 179 7.76 -17.01 -4.31
CA ARG A 179 7.98 -16.84 -5.74
C ARG A 179 6.82 -16.08 -6.35
N GLN A 180 7.04 -15.51 -7.55
CA GLN A 180 5.95 -14.90 -8.31
C GLN A 180 4.82 -15.91 -8.55
N GLY A 181 3.60 -15.55 -8.18
CA GLY A 181 2.41 -16.38 -8.33
C GLY A 181 2.08 -17.28 -7.12
N ASP A 182 2.94 -17.34 -6.10
CA ASP A 182 2.63 -18.11 -4.89
C ASP A 182 1.40 -17.52 -4.17
N PRO A 183 0.48 -18.34 -3.63
CA PRO A 183 -0.69 -17.86 -2.92
C PRO A 183 -0.30 -17.19 -1.59
N VAL A 184 -0.77 -15.96 -1.37
CA VAL A 184 -0.43 -15.17 -0.18
C VAL A 184 -1.64 -14.69 0.62
N GLY A 185 -2.85 -14.82 0.08
CA GLY A 185 -4.06 -14.45 0.78
C GLY A 185 -5.32 -14.57 -0.06
N ILE A 186 -6.43 -14.09 0.52
CA ILE A 186 -7.74 -14.03 -0.12
C ILE A 186 -8.45 -12.71 0.20
N THR A 187 -9.29 -12.25 -0.74
CA THR A 187 -10.15 -11.08 -0.55
C THR A 187 -11.40 -11.44 0.26
N GLY A 188 -12.11 -10.41 0.72
CA GLY A 188 -13.36 -10.57 1.48
C GLY A 188 -14.55 -10.98 0.64
N GLN A 189 -15.70 -11.12 1.29
CA GLN A 189 -16.98 -11.30 0.62
C GLN A 189 -17.52 -9.96 0.08
N GLY A 190 -18.56 -10.02 -0.76
CA GLY A 190 -19.21 -8.83 -1.31
C GLY A 190 -18.46 -8.24 -2.50
N ARG A 191 -18.04 -6.98 -2.43
CA ARG A 191 -17.36 -6.26 -3.51
C ARG A 191 -16.00 -5.71 -3.04
N PRO A 192 -15.04 -6.59 -2.67
CA PRO A 192 -13.78 -6.18 -2.08
C PRO A 192 -12.91 -5.36 -3.06
N THR A 193 -12.26 -4.34 -2.53
CA THR A 193 -11.24 -3.54 -3.22
C THR A 193 -9.87 -3.87 -2.66
N VAL A 194 -8.94 -4.25 -3.52
CA VAL A 194 -7.53 -4.49 -3.18
C VAL A 194 -6.69 -3.35 -3.71
N THR A 195 -5.87 -2.74 -2.86
CA THR A 195 -4.90 -1.72 -3.27
C THR A 195 -3.50 -2.31 -3.28
N ILE A 196 -2.77 -2.05 -4.36
CA ILE A 196 -1.39 -2.49 -4.59
C ILE A 196 -0.51 -1.27 -4.77
N GLU A 197 0.54 -1.16 -3.96
CA GLU A 197 1.56 -0.12 -4.08
C GLU A 197 2.93 -0.80 -4.22
N LEU A 198 3.62 -0.50 -5.32
CA LEU A 198 5.01 -0.89 -5.55
C LEU A 198 5.90 0.31 -5.27
N ARG A 199 6.97 0.12 -4.50
CA ARG A 199 7.97 1.14 -4.21
C ARG A 199 9.36 0.68 -4.64
N ARG A 200 10.19 1.64 -5.02
CA ARG A 200 11.64 1.49 -5.15
C ARG A 200 12.32 2.60 -4.37
N ASN A 201 13.16 2.25 -3.39
CA ASN A 201 13.90 3.21 -2.56
C ASN A 201 12.96 4.28 -1.96
N GLY A 202 11.87 3.84 -1.33
CA GLY A 202 10.88 4.70 -0.71
C GLY A 202 9.98 5.48 -1.68
N ARG A 203 10.12 5.31 -3.00
CA ARG A 203 9.29 6.03 -3.99
C ARG A 203 8.29 5.11 -4.66
N PRO A 204 6.99 5.47 -4.70
CA PRO A 204 6.01 4.74 -5.49
C PRO A 204 6.43 4.63 -6.97
N VAL A 205 6.19 3.47 -7.57
CA VAL A 205 6.49 3.14 -8.96
C VAL A 205 5.22 2.66 -9.65
N ASP A 206 4.96 3.18 -10.84
CA ASP A 206 3.81 2.75 -11.64
C ASP A 206 3.92 1.28 -12.03
N ILE A 207 2.90 0.50 -11.66
CA ILE A 207 2.81 -0.94 -11.89
C ILE A 207 2.34 -1.24 -13.31
N VAL A 208 1.55 -0.34 -13.93
CA VAL A 208 0.93 -0.58 -15.24
C VAL A 208 1.96 -0.96 -16.33
N PRO A 209 3.10 -0.26 -16.46
CA PRO A 209 4.11 -0.61 -17.46
C PRO A 209 4.77 -1.98 -17.22
N LEU A 210 4.77 -2.48 -15.98
CA LEU A 210 5.48 -3.72 -15.61
C LEU A 210 4.65 -4.97 -15.87
N VAL A 211 3.33 -4.86 -15.83
CA VAL A 211 2.40 -6.00 -15.98
C VAL A 211 2.27 -6.45 -17.44
N GLY A 212 2.58 -5.58 -18.41
CA GLY A 212 2.55 -5.90 -19.84
C GLY A 212 3.85 -6.51 -20.41
N LEU A 213 4.85 -6.76 -19.57
CA LEU A 213 6.18 -7.25 -19.97
C LEU A 213 6.37 -8.77 -19.79
N GLY A 214 5.29 -9.52 -19.55
CA GLY A 214 5.32 -10.98 -19.27
C GLY A 214 4.48 -11.79 -20.23
#